data_AF-A0AAX1N8H1-F1
#
_entry.id   AF-A0AAX1N8H1-F1
#
_cell.length_a   1.000
_cell.length_b   1.000
_cell.length_c   1.000
_cell.angle_alpha   90.00
_cell.angle_beta   90.00
_cell.angle_gamma   90.00
#
_symmetry.space_group_name_H-M   'P 1'
#
loop_
_entity.id
_entity.type
_entity.pdbx_description
1 polymer ?
#
loop_
_entity_poly.entity_id
_entity_poly.type
_entity_poly.pdbx_seq_one_letter_code
_entity_poly.pdbx_strand_id
1 'polypeptide(L)'
;MINIFKKTYNADERTLFDFMRRGILFSKLSDEELAKFAPHLHLRHYTKGEVIFFREDPSQALYLINSGIVTLNIDIEDKFEDLVHLKATETFGDNAILEGTNRPYNAVCFSDHADVYVIPSAVIHDIFSENIKIQAKMMMSMAEIYDRFTGHLFRAYKESFGFFDLGRAFMPF
;
A
#
# COMPACT_ATOMS: atom_id res chain seq x y z
N MET A 1 1.82 -36.28 -3.91
CA MET A 1 2.66 -36.61 -2.73
C MET A 1 2.34 -35.61 -1.64
N ILE A 2 1.92 -36.07 -0.45
CA ILE A 2 1.67 -35.21 0.71
C ILE A 2 3.04 -34.85 1.29
N ASN A 3 3.40 -33.56 1.29
CA ASN A 3 4.64 -33.09 1.88
C ASN A 3 4.49 -32.96 3.40
N ILE A 4 5.05 -33.92 4.13
CA ILE A 4 4.94 -34.09 5.58
C ILE A 4 5.81 -33.06 6.36
N PHE A 5 6.67 -32.31 5.66
CA PHE A 5 7.53 -31.27 6.23
C PHE A 5 7.02 -29.84 5.99
N LYS A 6 5.78 -29.68 5.49
CA LYS A 6 5.22 -28.34 5.28
C LYS A 6 5.03 -27.66 6.65
N LYS A 7 5.63 -26.46 6.80
CA LYS A 7 5.49 -25.65 8.01
C LYS A 7 4.01 -25.47 8.35
N THR A 8 3.65 -25.78 9.59
CA THR A 8 2.31 -25.57 10.12
C THR A 8 2.24 -24.20 10.80
N TYR A 9 1.09 -23.53 10.64
CA TYR A 9 0.82 -22.22 11.23
C TYR A 9 -0.30 -22.32 12.24
N ASN A 10 -0.15 -21.64 13.37
CA ASN A 10 -1.14 -21.56 14.44
C ASN A 10 -2.34 -20.67 14.03
N ALA A 11 -3.35 -20.58 14.90
CA ALA A 11 -4.58 -19.84 14.59
C ALA A 11 -4.36 -18.33 14.41
N ASP A 12 -3.46 -17.74 15.20
CA ASP A 12 -3.16 -16.31 15.17
C ASP A 12 -2.39 -15.94 13.90
N GLU A 13 -1.39 -16.76 13.52
CA GLU A 13 -0.65 -16.62 12.26
C GLU A 13 -1.59 -16.68 11.05
N ARG A 14 -2.52 -17.63 11.03
CA ARG A 14 -3.50 -17.74 9.93
C ARG A 14 -4.41 -16.53 9.86
N THR A 15 -4.88 -16.05 11.01
CA THR A 15 -5.71 -14.84 11.09
C THR A 15 -4.96 -13.62 10.55
N LEU A 16 -3.68 -13.49 10.90
CA LEU A 16 -2.81 -12.44 10.38
C LEU A 16 -2.62 -12.57 8.85
N PHE A 17 -2.37 -13.78 8.34
CA PHE A 17 -2.22 -14.02 6.90
C PHE A 17 -3.51 -13.72 6.13
N ASP A 18 -4.67 -14.08 6.69
CA ASP A 18 -5.98 -13.75 6.14
C ASP A 18 -6.21 -12.23 6.10
N PHE A 19 -5.79 -11.51 7.15
CA PHE A 19 -5.77 -10.05 7.15
C PHE A 19 -4.88 -9.49 6.04
N MET A 20 -3.62 -9.94 5.96
CA MET A 20 -2.66 -9.45 4.97
C MET A 20 -3.18 -9.68 3.54
N ARG A 21 -3.73 -10.86 3.24
CA ARG A 21 -4.25 -11.20 1.90
C ARG A 21 -5.41 -10.32 1.44
N ARG A 22 -6.11 -9.62 2.34
CA ARG A 22 -7.12 -8.62 1.95
C ARG A 22 -6.48 -7.37 1.35
N GLY A 23 -5.24 -7.07 1.72
CA GLY A 23 -4.41 -6.08 1.05
C GLY A 23 -4.00 -6.57 -0.34
N ILE A 24 -4.31 -5.80 -1.37
CA ILE A 24 -4.19 -6.24 -2.76
C ILE A 24 -2.77 -6.64 -3.17
N LEU A 25 -1.75 -5.98 -2.61
CA LEU A 25 -0.34 -6.32 -2.84
C LEU A 25 0.02 -7.72 -2.33
N PHE A 26 -0.62 -8.18 -1.27
CA PHE A 26 -0.37 -9.48 -0.63
C PHE A 26 -1.34 -10.57 -1.08
N SER A 27 -2.40 -10.22 -1.81
CA SER A 27 -3.52 -11.11 -2.17
C SER A 27 -3.13 -12.40 -2.89
N LYS A 28 -2.00 -12.40 -3.61
CA LYS A 28 -1.49 -13.56 -4.38
C LYS A 28 -0.44 -14.38 -3.63
N LEU A 29 -0.05 -13.97 -2.42
CA LEU A 29 0.95 -14.67 -1.62
C LEU A 29 0.31 -15.83 -0.84
N SER A 30 1.04 -16.94 -0.78
CA SER A 30 0.71 -18.09 0.06
C SER A 30 1.09 -17.84 1.52
N ASP A 31 0.55 -18.64 2.45
CA ASP A 31 0.91 -18.55 3.86
C ASP A 31 2.43 -18.66 4.11
N GLU A 32 3.15 -19.46 3.32
CA GLU A 32 4.61 -19.58 3.41
C GLU A 32 5.34 -18.30 2.98
N GLU A 33 4.81 -17.61 1.98
CA GLU A 33 5.36 -16.34 1.53
C GLU A 33 5.01 -15.20 2.51
N LEU A 34 3.78 -15.18 3.04
CA LEU A 34 3.32 -14.22 4.05
C LEU A 34 4.07 -14.37 5.37
N ALA A 35 4.41 -15.61 5.75
CA ALA A 35 5.21 -15.89 6.94
C ALA A 35 6.60 -15.22 6.92
N LYS A 36 7.10 -14.83 5.74
CA LYS A 36 8.36 -14.05 5.64
C LYS A 36 8.19 -12.59 6.02
N PHE A 37 7.00 -12.02 5.83
CA PHE A 37 6.72 -10.62 6.15
C PHE A 37 6.24 -10.45 7.60
N ALA A 38 5.53 -11.43 8.15
CA ALA A 38 4.88 -11.32 9.45
C ALA A 38 5.80 -10.88 10.61
N PRO A 39 7.06 -11.34 10.72
CA PRO A 39 7.98 -10.88 11.75
C PRO A 39 8.39 -9.40 11.65
N HIS A 40 8.15 -8.77 10.50
CA HIS A 40 8.55 -7.40 10.19
C HIS A 40 7.37 -6.41 10.17
N LEU A 41 6.18 -6.86 10.58
CA LEU A 41 5.02 -6.00 10.77
C LEU A 41 5.19 -5.22 12.07
N HIS A 42 5.39 -3.90 11.96
CA HIS A 42 5.44 -3.01 13.11
C HIS A 42 4.11 -2.30 13.28
N LEU A 43 3.39 -2.60 14.35
CA LEU A 43 2.13 -1.90 14.66
C LEU A 43 2.44 -0.46 15.13
N ARG A 44 1.80 0.51 14.50
CA ARG A 44 1.82 1.93 14.89
C ARG A 44 0.41 2.39 15.18
N HIS A 45 0.30 3.26 16.18
CA HIS A 45 -0.95 3.86 16.62
C HIS A 45 -0.92 5.33 16.26
N TYR A 46 -1.97 5.79 15.61
CA TYR A 46 -2.15 7.19 15.23
C TYR A 46 -3.43 7.74 15.85
N THR A 47 -3.41 9.02 16.14
CA THR A 47 -4.57 9.79 16.59
C THR A 47 -5.06 10.74 15.51
N LYS A 48 -6.30 11.21 15.61
CA LYS A 48 -6.89 12.10 14.61
C LYS A 48 -6.02 13.30 14.25
N GLY A 49 -5.80 13.51 12.96
CA GLY A 49 -4.99 14.59 12.42
C GLY A 49 -3.49 14.32 12.44
N GLU A 50 -3.04 13.21 13.04
CA GLU A 50 -1.64 12.82 13.03
C GLU A 50 -1.20 12.38 11.63
N VAL A 51 -0.09 12.94 11.18
CA VAL A 51 0.47 12.67 9.85
C VAL A 51 1.30 11.39 9.91
N ILE A 52 0.99 10.47 9.00
CA ILE A 52 1.73 9.22 8.82
C ILE A 52 2.96 9.46 7.94
N PHE A 53 2.80 10.24 6.86
CA PHE A 53 3.88 10.80 6.05
C PHE A 53 3.37 11.99 5.24
N PHE A 54 4.30 12.86 4.83
CA PHE A 54 4.02 13.95 3.92
C PHE A 54 4.34 13.54 2.47
N ARG A 55 3.70 14.26 1.55
CA ARG A 55 4.07 14.27 0.13
C ARG A 55 5.53 14.72 0.01
N GLU A 56 6.23 14.17 -0.99
CA GLU A 56 7.65 14.40 -1.29
C GLU A 56 8.63 13.79 -0.27
N ASP A 57 8.17 13.25 0.87
CA ASP A 57 9.03 12.46 1.76
C ASP A 57 9.58 11.23 1.01
N PRO A 58 10.80 10.75 1.34
CA PRO A 58 11.29 9.49 0.81
C PRO A 58 10.36 8.31 1.11
N SER A 59 10.07 7.49 0.10
CA SER A 59 9.17 6.35 0.23
C SER A 59 9.85 5.14 0.86
N GLN A 60 9.84 5.08 2.20
CA GLN A 60 10.63 4.09 2.96
C GLN A 60 9.81 2.98 3.64
N ALA A 61 8.49 2.93 3.43
CA ALA A 61 7.64 1.91 4.05
C ALA A 61 6.31 1.68 3.31
N LEU A 62 5.79 0.46 3.43
CA LEU A 62 4.45 0.07 3.04
C LEU A 62 3.55 -0.04 4.27
N TYR A 63 2.28 0.32 4.14
CA TYR A 63 1.33 0.39 5.25
C TYR A 63 0.10 -0.49 5.00
N LEU A 64 -0.39 -1.15 6.05
CA LEU A 64 -1.64 -1.92 6.06
C LEU A 64 -2.52 -1.44 7.22
N ILE A 65 -3.73 -0.99 6.93
CA ILE A 65 -4.64 -0.48 7.97
C ILE A 65 -5.27 -1.66 8.71
N ASN A 66 -4.96 -1.82 9.99
CA ASN A 66 -5.57 -2.82 10.86
C ASN A 66 -6.94 -2.35 11.35
N SER A 67 -7.03 -1.08 11.78
CA SER A 67 -8.25 -0.45 12.28
C SER A 67 -8.22 1.06 11.99
N GLY A 68 -9.40 1.70 11.99
CA GLY A 68 -9.52 3.14 11.75
C GLY A 68 -9.60 3.52 10.27
N ILE A 69 -9.38 4.81 10.01
CA ILE A 69 -9.49 5.45 8.69
C ILE A 69 -8.29 6.36 8.47
N VAL A 70 -7.65 6.25 7.31
CA VAL A 70 -6.58 7.13 6.85
C VAL A 70 -7.07 7.89 5.63
N THR A 71 -6.91 9.21 5.61
CA THR A 71 -7.16 10.02 4.40
C THR A 71 -5.87 10.18 3.63
N LEU A 72 -5.95 10.05 2.30
CA LEU A 72 -4.90 10.49 1.39
C LEU A 72 -5.31 11.84 0.80
N ASN A 73 -4.42 12.83 0.86
CA ASN A 73 -4.70 14.16 0.33
C ASN A 73 -3.47 14.75 -0.37
N ILE A 74 -3.71 15.79 -1.17
CA ILE A 74 -2.66 16.62 -1.75
C ILE A 74 -2.89 18.07 -1.36
N ASP A 75 -1.79 18.80 -1.23
CA ASP A 75 -1.79 20.25 -1.12
C ASP A 75 -2.05 20.88 -2.51
N ILE A 76 -3.00 21.82 -2.55
CA ILE A 76 -3.30 22.67 -3.69
C ILE A 76 -3.41 24.10 -3.17
N GLU A 77 -2.40 24.92 -3.49
CA GLU A 77 -2.24 26.26 -2.93
C GLU A 77 -2.29 26.21 -1.39
N ASP A 78 -3.24 26.91 -0.76
CA ASP A 78 -3.39 26.98 0.70
C ASP A 78 -4.39 25.94 1.25
N LYS A 79 -4.79 24.93 0.46
CA LYS A 79 -5.82 23.94 0.83
C LYS A 79 -5.33 22.51 0.64
N PHE A 80 -5.91 21.60 1.41
CA PHE A 80 -5.80 20.16 1.17
C PHE A 80 -7.02 19.65 0.43
N GLU A 81 -6.80 18.90 -0.64
CA GLU A 81 -7.83 18.16 -1.36
C GLU A 81 -7.75 16.68 -0.98
N ASP A 82 -8.82 16.17 -0.36
CA ASP A 82 -8.95 14.74 -0.04
C ASP A 82 -9.13 13.93 -1.33
N LEU A 83 -8.23 13.00 -1.57
CA LEU A 83 -8.27 12.07 -2.70
C LEU A 83 -9.14 10.85 -2.38
N VAL A 84 -8.93 10.24 -1.21
CA VAL A 84 -9.61 9.02 -0.79
C VAL A 84 -9.51 8.79 0.72
N HIS A 85 -10.55 8.20 1.31
CA HIS A 85 -10.51 7.66 2.67
C HIS A 85 -10.36 6.14 2.63
N LEU A 86 -9.21 5.65 3.13
CA LEU A 86 -8.87 4.25 3.23
C LEU A 86 -9.26 3.69 4.60
N LYS A 87 -9.73 2.46 4.62
CA LYS A 87 -10.28 1.74 5.78
C LYS A 87 -9.47 0.49 6.08
N ALA A 88 -9.86 -0.20 7.14
CA ALA A 88 -9.29 -1.49 7.52
C ALA A 88 -9.15 -2.43 6.32
N THR A 89 -8.03 -3.15 6.27
CA THR A 89 -7.61 -4.10 5.22
C THR A 89 -7.06 -3.47 3.94
N GLU A 90 -7.17 -2.15 3.76
CA GLU A 90 -6.56 -1.46 2.64
C GLU A 90 -5.07 -1.18 2.88
N THR A 91 -4.32 -1.08 1.78
CA THR A 91 -2.87 -0.83 1.76
C THR A 91 -2.57 0.50 1.10
N PHE A 92 -1.57 1.23 1.59
CA PHE A 92 -1.13 2.50 1.02
C PHE A 92 0.38 2.70 1.15
N GLY A 93 0.90 3.68 0.41
CA GLY A 93 2.34 3.91 0.32
C GLY A 93 3.06 2.83 -0.49
N ASP A 94 2.36 2.20 -1.43
CA ASP A 94 2.82 1.12 -2.30
C ASP A 94 3.96 1.50 -3.22
N ASN A 95 4.12 2.80 -3.51
CA ASN A 95 5.27 3.31 -4.24
C ASN A 95 6.61 3.06 -3.52
N ALA A 96 6.62 2.79 -2.20
CA ALA A 96 7.81 2.37 -1.47
C ALA A 96 8.35 0.99 -1.88
N ILE A 97 7.60 0.23 -2.68
CA ILE A 97 8.11 -1.00 -3.32
C ILE A 97 9.15 -0.68 -4.40
N LEU A 98 9.12 0.53 -4.96
CA LEU A 98 10.08 1.01 -5.95
C LEU A 98 11.22 1.77 -5.26
N GLU A 99 12.44 1.55 -5.72
CA GLU A 99 13.62 2.23 -5.21
C GLU A 99 13.65 3.71 -5.65
N GLY A 100 14.10 4.58 -4.74
CA GLY A 100 14.37 5.99 -5.05
C GLY A 100 13.13 6.84 -5.34
N THR A 101 11.95 6.44 -4.89
CA THR A 101 10.72 7.22 -5.06
C THR A 101 10.40 8.10 -3.86
N ASN A 102 9.62 9.15 -4.09
CA ASN A 102 9.04 10.01 -3.06
C ASN A 102 7.52 9.82 -2.96
N ARG A 103 6.91 10.19 -1.84
CA ARG A 103 5.47 10.09 -1.60
C ARG A 103 4.68 11.00 -2.54
N PRO A 104 3.71 10.48 -3.31
CA PRO A 104 2.94 11.29 -4.25
C PRO A 104 1.76 12.03 -3.60
N TYR A 105 1.44 11.73 -2.33
CA TYR A 105 0.37 12.32 -1.54
C TYR A 105 0.75 12.31 -0.05
N ASN A 106 0.02 13.05 0.78
CA ASN A 106 0.09 12.93 2.24
C ASN A 106 -0.80 11.78 2.71
N ALA A 107 -0.48 11.19 3.86
CA ALA A 107 -1.36 10.27 4.57
C ALA A 107 -1.59 10.74 6.01
N VAL A 108 -2.84 10.89 6.41
CA VAL A 108 -3.22 11.46 7.72
C VAL A 108 -4.29 10.58 8.37
N CYS A 109 -4.18 10.34 9.67
CA CYS A 109 -5.21 9.65 10.43
C CYS A 109 -6.50 10.48 10.47
N PHE A 110 -7.59 9.94 9.93
CA PHE A 110 -8.87 10.63 9.81
C PHE A 110 -9.83 10.30 10.97
N SER A 111 -9.82 9.05 11.42
CA SER A 111 -10.59 8.61 12.60
C SER A 111 -9.92 9.06 13.92
N ASP A 112 -10.65 8.96 15.03
CA ASP A 112 -10.13 9.28 16.37
C ASP A 112 -8.86 8.48 16.71
N HIS A 113 -8.86 7.20 16.32
CA HIS A 113 -7.72 6.30 16.40
C HIS A 113 -7.58 5.46 15.12
N ALA A 114 -6.35 5.15 14.72
CA ALA A 114 -6.05 4.17 13.69
C ALA A 114 -4.84 3.32 14.08
N ASP A 115 -4.97 2.01 13.88
CA ASP A 115 -3.86 1.07 14.01
C ASP A 115 -3.38 0.68 12.62
N VAL A 116 -2.09 0.87 12.36
CA VAL A 116 -1.51 0.64 11.04
C VAL A 116 -0.25 -0.21 11.19
N TYR A 117 -0.20 -1.34 10.49
CA TYR A 117 1.04 -2.09 10.36
C TYR A 117 1.95 -1.42 9.33
N VAL A 118 3.23 -1.33 9.68
CA VAL A 118 4.28 -0.71 8.86
C VAL A 118 5.33 -1.75 8.52
N ILE A 119 5.67 -1.86 7.24
CA ILE A 119 6.75 -2.71 6.74
C ILE A 119 7.80 -1.81 6.06
N PRO A 120 9.04 -1.72 6.56
CA PRO A 120 10.10 -0.93 5.93
C PRO A 120 10.40 -1.44 4.51
N SER A 121 10.67 -0.53 3.56
CA SER A 121 10.95 -0.93 2.17
C SER A 121 12.20 -1.80 2.07
N ALA A 122 13.25 -1.49 2.86
CA ALA A 122 14.47 -2.29 2.91
C ALA A 122 14.19 -3.78 3.17
N VAL A 123 13.28 -4.09 4.11
CA VAL A 123 12.86 -5.47 4.39
C VAL A 123 12.14 -6.09 3.19
N ILE A 124 11.29 -5.34 2.50
CA ILE A 124 10.60 -5.82 1.30
C ILE A 124 11.61 -6.17 0.22
N HIS A 125 12.61 -5.31 -0.01
CA HIS A 125 13.69 -5.52 -0.98
C HIS A 125 14.57 -6.71 -0.61
N ASP A 126 14.89 -6.89 0.68
CA ASP A 126 15.62 -8.06 1.17
C ASP A 126 14.83 -9.35 0.86
N ILE A 127 13.53 -9.40 1.18
CA ILE A 127 12.65 -10.55 0.87
C ILE A 127 12.58 -10.80 -0.64
N PHE A 128 12.54 -9.76 -1.46
CA PHE A 128 12.54 -9.88 -2.92
C PHE A 128 13.84 -10.50 -3.44
N SER A 129 14.98 -10.06 -2.90
CA SER A 129 16.29 -10.58 -3.28
C SER A 129 16.44 -12.07 -2.96
N GLU A 130 15.82 -12.52 -1.86
CA GLU A 130 15.81 -13.93 -1.45
C GLU A 130 14.72 -14.76 -2.15
N ASN A 131 13.68 -14.11 -2.70
CA ASN A 131 12.56 -14.80 -3.29
C ASN A 131 11.91 -14.03 -4.46
N ILE A 132 12.43 -14.30 -5.65
CA ILE A 132 11.94 -13.73 -6.91
C ILE A 132 10.45 -14.01 -7.19
N LYS A 133 9.88 -15.10 -6.66
CA LYS A 133 8.44 -15.40 -6.84
C LYS A 133 7.56 -14.44 -6.04
N ILE A 134 7.98 -14.07 -4.83
CA ILE A 134 7.30 -13.06 -4.02
C ILE A 134 7.35 -11.72 -4.76
N GLN A 135 8.53 -11.32 -5.22
CA GLN A 135 8.71 -10.10 -6.00
C GLN A 135 7.78 -10.09 -7.22
N ALA A 136 7.80 -11.15 -8.04
CA ALA A 136 6.96 -11.23 -9.23
C ALA A 136 5.45 -11.12 -8.92
N LYS A 137 4.99 -11.78 -7.85
CA LYS A 137 3.58 -11.71 -7.42
C LYS A 137 3.18 -10.32 -6.93
N MET A 138 4.00 -9.69 -6.10
CA MET A 138 3.71 -8.35 -5.59
C MET A 138 3.79 -7.29 -6.70
N MET A 139 4.79 -7.38 -7.59
CA MET A 139 4.90 -6.49 -8.76
C MET A 139 3.72 -6.69 -9.73
N MET A 140 3.24 -7.92 -9.91
CA MET A 140 2.01 -8.19 -10.67
C MET A 140 0.79 -7.53 -10.02
N SER A 141 0.62 -7.68 -8.70
CA SER A 141 -0.46 -7.00 -7.98
C SER A 141 -0.37 -5.47 -8.11
N MET A 142 0.85 -4.91 -8.05
CA MET A 142 1.08 -3.47 -8.23
C MET A 142 0.73 -3.00 -9.66
N ALA A 143 1.12 -3.76 -10.68
CA ALA A 143 0.75 -3.47 -12.07
C ALA A 143 -0.77 -3.48 -12.27
N GLU A 144 -1.48 -4.46 -11.68
CA GLU A 144 -2.95 -4.52 -11.70
C GLU A 144 -3.60 -3.33 -10.98
N ILE A 145 -2.98 -2.79 -9.92
CA ILE A 145 -3.44 -1.56 -9.24
C ILE A 145 -3.33 -0.38 -10.20
N TYR A 146 -2.16 -0.18 -10.81
CA TYR A 146 -1.93 0.96 -11.70
C TYR A 146 -2.75 0.90 -12.99
N ASP A 147 -3.00 -0.29 -13.55
CA ASP A 147 -3.90 -0.47 -14.69
C ASP A 147 -5.32 0.01 -14.35
N ARG A 148 -5.87 -0.44 -13.22
CA ARG A 148 -7.19 0.00 -12.75
C ARG A 148 -7.24 1.50 -12.44
N PHE A 149 -6.22 2.02 -11.75
CA PHE A 149 -6.11 3.45 -11.44
C PHE A 149 -6.11 4.29 -12.72
N THR A 150 -5.31 3.90 -13.71
CA THR A 150 -5.23 4.59 -15.02
C THR A 150 -6.59 4.56 -15.73
N GLY A 151 -7.28 3.42 -15.71
CA GLY A 151 -8.64 3.30 -16.25
C GLY A 151 -9.66 4.21 -15.54
N HIS A 152 -9.60 4.30 -14.22
CA HIS A 152 -10.46 5.20 -13.43
C HIS A 152 -10.15 6.67 -13.71
N LEU A 153 -8.88 7.04 -13.78
CA LEU A 153 -8.43 8.40 -14.07
C LEU A 153 -9.00 8.89 -15.41
N PHE A 154 -8.89 8.10 -16.48
CA PHE A 154 -9.41 8.50 -17.79
C PHE A 154 -10.94 8.53 -17.84
N ARG A 155 -11.62 7.66 -17.09
CA ARG A 155 -13.07 7.73 -16.96
C ARG A 155 -13.50 9.03 -16.28
N ALA A 156 -12.93 9.33 -15.12
CA ALA A 156 -13.21 10.55 -14.37
C ALA A 156 -12.90 11.80 -15.20
N TYR A 157 -11.75 11.81 -15.90
CA TYR A 157 -11.38 12.90 -16.81
C TYR A 157 -12.42 13.12 -17.92
N LYS A 158 -12.90 12.05 -18.57
CA LYS A 158 -13.94 12.15 -19.62
C LYS A 158 -15.27 12.65 -19.05
N GLU A 159 -15.67 12.17 -17.89
CA GLU A 159 -16.92 12.57 -17.21
C GLU A 159 -16.89 14.03 -16.75
N SER A 160 -15.70 14.55 -16.44
CA SER A 160 -15.47 15.97 -16.15
C SER A 160 -15.33 16.86 -17.39
N PHE A 161 -15.63 16.35 -18.59
CA PHE A 161 -15.49 17.05 -19.88
C PHE A 161 -14.07 17.57 -20.18
N GLY A 162 -13.04 16.92 -19.65
CA GLY A 162 -11.65 17.26 -19.90
C GLY A 162 -11.23 18.60 -19.29
N PHE A 163 -11.50 18.80 -18.00
CA PHE A 163 -11.34 20.09 -17.31
C PHE A 163 -9.92 20.70 -17.33
N PHE A 164 -8.90 19.94 -17.73
CA PHE A 164 -7.52 20.40 -17.92
C PHE A 164 -6.85 19.66 -19.09
N ASP A 165 -5.69 20.13 -19.54
CA ASP A 165 -4.91 19.45 -20.59
C ASP A 165 -4.24 18.17 -20.03
N LEU A 166 -4.89 17.02 -20.22
CA LEU A 166 -4.35 15.72 -19.82
C LEU A 166 -3.05 15.35 -20.54
N GLY A 167 -2.74 15.97 -21.69
CA GLY A 167 -1.47 15.76 -22.40
C GLY A 167 -0.26 16.08 -21.52
N ARG A 168 -0.42 16.98 -20.53
CA ARG A 168 0.62 17.28 -19.54
C ARG A 168 1.02 16.09 -18.66
N ALA A 169 0.09 15.15 -18.41
CA ALA A 169 0.39 13.93 -17.66
C ALA A 169 1.22 12.91 -18.46
N PHE A 170 1.37 13.11 -19.77
CA PHE A 170 2.12 12.23 -20.68
C PHE A 170 3.40 12.87 -21.24
N MET A 171 3.76 14.08 -20.79
CA MET A 171 5.05 14.64 -21.14
C MET A 171 6.17 13.75 -20.56
N PRO A 172 7.18 13.37 -21.34
CA PRO A 172 8.29 12.57 -20.83
C PRO A 172 9.00 13.33 -19.70
N PHE A 173 9.26 12.61 -18.60
CA PHE A 173 9.98 13.09 -17.41
C PHE A 173 11.39 13.58 -17.75
#